data_AF-A0A3B8R3R0-F1
#
_entry.id   AF-A0A3B8R3R0-F1
#
_cell.length_a   1.000
_cell.length_b   1.000
_cell.length_c   1.000
_cell.angle_alpha   90.00
_cell.angle_beta   90.00
_cell.angle_gamma   90.00
#
_symmetry.space_group_name_H-M   'P 1'
#
loop_
_entity.id
_entity.type
_entity.pdbx_description
1 polymer ?
#
loop_
_entity_poly.entity_id
_entity_poly.type
_entity_poly.pdbx_seq_one_letter_code
_entity_poly.pdbx_strand_id
1 'polypeptide(L)'
;ASHGGWPWIAEMVAVARKHPQVYIEFGGIAPKYVGAAGSGWEVMYRFMNSVLSQQILYGTDWPTMDHQRTLTEWRELDLKSEVLQSLMASNARRLIQQHRQP
;
A
#
# COMPACT_ATOMS: atom_id res chain seq x y z
N ALA A 1 -4.25 -6.54 -5.42
CA ALA A 1 -4.68 -7.25 -4.20
C ALA A 1 -5.26 -6.23 -3.26
N SER A 2 -6.51 -6.45 -2.85
CA SER A 2 -7.17 -5.59 -1.87
C SER A 2 -6.79 -5.95 -0.45
N HIS A 3 -6.90 -4.98 0.46
CA HIS A 3 -6.60 -5.12 1.89
C HIS A 3 -5.17 -5.63 2.17
N GLY A 4 -4.22 -5.24 1.34
CA GLY A 4 -2.81 -5.61 1.45
C GLY A 4 -2.51 -7.09 1.20
N GLY A 5 -3.49 -7.88 0.75
CA GLY A 5 -3.40 -9.35 0.67
C GLY A 5 -3.53 -10.05 2.03
N TRP A 6 -4.06 -9.36 3.05
CA TRP A 6 -4.27 -9.94 4.38
C TRP A 6 -5.14 -11.21 4.31
N PRO A 7 -4.83 -12.27 5.09
CA PRO A 7 -3.74 -12.38 6.08
C PRO A 7 -2.39 -12.88 5.53
N TRP A 8 -2.26 -13.12 4.23
CA TRP A 8 -1.11 -13.78 3.60
C TRP A 8 0.00 -12.78 3.20
N ILE A 9 0.48 -12.01 4.17
CA ILE A 9 1.32 -10.83 3.90
C ILE A 9 2.67 -11.19 3.28
N ALA A 10 3.34 -12.22 3.80
CA ALA A 10 4.62 -12.67 3.28
C ALA A 10 4.49 -13.22 1.85
N GLU A 11 3.44 -14.00 1.61
CA GLU A 11 3.11 -14.55 0.29
C GLU A 11 2.76 -13.43 -0.70
N MET A 12 2.00 -12.42 -0.26
CA MET A 12 1.67 -11.27 -1.10
C MET A 12 2.92 -10.48 -1.49
N VAL A 13 3.87 -10.28 -0.58
CA VAL A 13 5.17 -9.68 -0.91
C VAL A 13 5.92 -10.54 -1.94
N ALA A 14 5.91 -11.86 -1.81
CA ALA A 14 6.55 -12.76 -2.77
C ALA A 14 5.90 -12.68 -4.17
N VAL A 15 4.57 -12.66 -4.24
CA VAL A 15 3.82 -12.50 -5.50
C VAL A 15 4.14 -11.15 -6.14
N ALA A 16 4.07 -10.05 -5.39
CA ALA A 16 4.37 -8.72 -5.92
C ALA A 16 5.81 -8.58 -6.39
N ARG A 17 6.77 -9.19 -5.66
CA ARG A 17 8.18 -9.27 -6.07
C ARG A 17 8.39 -10.02 -7.39
N LYS A 18 7.61 -11.07 -7.64
CA LYS A 18 7.71 -11.89 -8.85
C LYS A 18 7.00 -11.24 -10.04
N HIS A 19 5.93 -10.49 -9.80
CA HIS A 19 5.04 -9.98 -10.84
C HIS A 19 4.90 -8.45 -10.75
N PRO A 20 5.63 -7.68 -11.59
CA PRO A 20 5.63 -6.21 -11.55
C PRO A 20 4.27 -5.54 -11.80
N GLN A 21 3.33 -6.26 -12.41
CA GLN A 21 1.96 -5.78 -12.69
C GLN A 21 0.98 -6.08 -11.55
N VAL A 22 1.42 -6.68 -10.45
CA VAL A 22 0.59 -6.90 -9.27
C VAL A 22 0.73 -5.71 -8.33
N TYR A 23 -0.37 -5.00 -8.10
CA TYR A 23 -0.44 -3.88 -7.17
C TYR A 23 -1.10 -4.29 -5.85
N ILE A 24 -0.72 -3.62 -4.77
CA ILE A 24 -1.17 -3.86 -3.39
C ILE A 24 -1.85 -2.59 -2.89
N GLU A 25 -3.13 -2.65 -2.53
CA GLU A 25 -3.87 -1.53 -1.95
C GLU A 25 -4.26 -1.83 -0.50
N PHE A 26 -4.35 -0.83 0.38
CA PHE A 26 -4.47 -1.00 1.84
C PHE A 26 -5.83 -0.58 2.45
N GLY A 27 -6.89 -0.44 1.66
CA GLY A 27 -8.24 -0.16 2.11
C GLY A 27 -8.70 -1.15 3.17
N GLY A 28 -9.55 -0.72 4.10
CA GLY A 28 -10.03 -1.55 5.20
C GLY A 28 -8.97 -1.93 6.25
N ILE A 29 -7.69 -1.60 6.05
CA ILE A 29 -6.60 -1.84 7.01
C ILE A 29 -6.15 -0.50 7.59
N ALA A 30 -6.16 -0.36 8.91
CA ALA A 30 -5.66 0.84 9.57
C ALA A 30 -4.14 0.97 9.38
N PRO A 31 -3.63 2.07 8.78
CA PRO A 31 -2.21 2.23 8.48
C PRO A 31 -1.29 2.05 9.69
N LYS A 32 -1.74 2.47 10.88
CA LYS A 32 -0.97 2.27 12.12
C LYS A 32 -0.58 0.81 12.38
N TYR A 33 -1.39 -0.16 11.94
CA TYR A 33 -1.05 -1.58 12.10
C TYR A 33 -0.04 -2.07 11.06
N VAL A 34 -0.02 -1.49 9.86
CA VAL A 34 0.97 -1.83 8.83
C VAL A 34 2.37 -1.44 9.29
N GLY A 35 2.52 -0.31 10.00
CA GLY A 35 3.79 0.15 10.57
C GLY A 35 4.08 -0.32 12.00
N ALA A 36 3.15 -1.01 12.66
CA ALA A 36 3.35 -1.45 14.05
C ALA A 36 4.25 -2.68 14.13
N ALA A 37 5.18 -2.68 15.08
CA ALA A 37 6.00 -3.85 15.39
C ALA A 37 5.14 -4.96 16.05
N GLY A 38 5.36 -6.21 15.65
CA GLY A 38 4.61 -7.37 16.12
C GLY A 38 3.25 -7.55 15.44
N SER A 39 2.97 -6.79 14.37
CA SER A 39 1.69 -6.83 13.66
C SER A 39 1.61 -7.93 12.59
N GLY A 40 2.74 -8.52 12.21
CA GLY A 40 2.85 -9.44 11.08
C GLY A 40 3.01 -8.74 9.71
N TRP A 41 3.04 -7.40 9.69
CA TRP A 41 3.19 -6.59 8.47
C TRP A 41 4.63 -6.20 8.16
N GLU A 42 5.61 -6.60 8.98
CA GLU A 42 7.00 -6.12 8.91
C GLU A 42 7.63 -6.35 7.55
N VAL A 43 7.36 -7.52 6.94
CA VAL A 43 7.86 -7.85 5.60
C VAL A 43 7.23 -6.94 4.53
N MET A 44 5.93 -6.62 4.63
CA MET A 44 5.28 -5.68 3.73
C MET A 44 5.83 -4.27 3.92
N TYR A 45 5.88 -3.79 5.17
CA TYR A 45 6.37 -2.45 5.50
C TYR A 45 7.80 -2.21 5.00
N ARG A 46 8.69 -3.19 5.22
CA ARG A 46 10.08 -3.15 4.71
C ARG A 46 10.15 -3.06 3.18
N PHE A 47 9.36 -3.87 2.48
CA PHE A 47 9.44 -3.98 1.02
C PHE A 47 8.72 -2.84 0.32
N MET A 48 7.57 -2.37 0.84
CA MET A 48 6.89 -1.19 0.32
C MET A 48 7.74 0.08 0.47
N ASN A 49 8.51 0.20 1.56
CA ASN A 49 9.46 1.29 1.78
C ASN A 49 10.80 1.10 1.00
N SER A 50 10.83 0.18 0.03
CA SER A 50 11.98 -0.10 -0.84
C SER A 50 11.55 -0.57 -2.24
N VAL A 51 11.77 -1.85 -2.56
CA VAL A 51 11.66 -2.42 -3.90
C VAL A 51 10.23 -2.54 -4.42
N LEU A 52 9.21 -2.47 -3.55
CA LEU A 52 7.80 -2.50 -3.94
C LEU A 52 7.14 -1.11 -3.91
N SER A 53 7.91 -0.03 -3.73
CA SER A 53 7.40 1.34 -3.65
C SER A 53 6.55 1.77 -4.86
N GLN A 54 6.74 1.16 -6.02
CA GLN A 54 5.98 1.45 -7.25
C GLN A 54 4.74 0.55 -7.46
N GLN A 55 4.48 -0.39 -6.55
CA GLN A 55 3.38 -1.36 -6.62
C GLN A 55 2.33 -1.15 -5.51
N ILE A 56 2.49 -0.15 -4.65
CA ILE A 56 1.54 0.15 -3.57
C ILE A 56 0.53 1.23 -3.95
N LEU A 57 -0.69 1.14 -3.41
CA LEU A 57 -1.78 2.06 -3.66
C LEU A 57 -2.49 2.43 -2.36
N TYR A 58 -2.87 3.69 -2.23
CA TYR A 58 -3.75 4.14 -1.16
C TYR A 58 -5.20 3.76 -1.45
N GLY A 59 -5.90 3.30 -0.41
CA GLY A 59 -7.32 2.99 -0.42
C GLY A 59 -7.87 3.08 1.00
N THR A 60 -9.16 3.35 1.14
CA THR A 60 -9.83 3.40 2.44
C THR A 60 -10.90 2.32 2.61
N ASP A 61 -11.37 1.73 1.51
CA ASP A 61 -12.59 0.92 1.51
C ASP A 61 -13.80 1.68 2.10
N TRP A 62 -13.94 2.97 1.75
CA TRP A 62 -15.04 3.81 2.25
C TRP A 62 -16.40 3.13 2.03
N PRO A 63 -17.27 3.04 3.07
CA PRO A 63 -17.21 3.76 4.35
C PRO A 63 -16.48 3.04 5.50
N THR A 64 -15.83 1.90 5.27
CA THR A 64 -15.15 1.11 6.30
C THR A 64 -14.08 1.91 7.05
N MET A 65 -13.26 2.70 6.36
CA MET A 65 -12.27 3.59 6.98
C MET A 65 -12.48 5.05 6.59
N ASP A 66 -12.36 5.93 7.58
CA ASP A 66 -12.39 7.37 7.37
C ASP A 66 -11.14 7.87 6.62
N HIS A 67 -11.37 8.82 5.69
CA HIS A 67 -10.33 9.39 4.85
C HIS A 67 -9.32 10.23 5.66
N GLN A 68 -9.79 11.11 6.56
CA GLN A 68 -8.89 12.00 7.30
C GLN A 68 -8.01 11.22 8.27
N ARG A 69 -8.59 10.24 8.95
CA ARG A 69 -7.89 9.32 9.85
C ARG A 69 -6.80 8.56 9.12
N THR A 70 -7.12 7.87 8.02
CA THR A 70 -6.13 7.05 7.29
C THR A 70 -5.01 7.90 6.67
N LEU A 71 -5.33 9.10 6.15
CA LEU A 71 -4.31 10.04 5.67
C LEU A 71 -3.36 10.49 6.79
N THR A 72 -3.89 10.71 7.99
CA THR A 72 -3.08 11.08 9.16
C THR A 72 -2.19 9.92 9.59
N GLU A 73 -2.75 8.73 9.79
CA GLU A 73 -1.99 7.54 10.21
C GLU A 73 -0.88 7.20 9.20
N TRP A 74 -1.12 7.29 7.89
CA TRP A 74 -0.07 7.07 6.88
C TRP A 74 1.07 8.09 6.94
N ARG A 75 0.77 9.36 7.24
CA ARG A 75 1.77 10.43 7.37
C ARG A 75 2.60 10.31 8.64
N GLU A 76 2.05 9.66 9.66
CA GLU A 76 2.75 9.37 10.93
C GLU A 76 3.72 8.19 10.83
N LEU A 77 3.57 7.32 9.81
CA LEU A 77 4.54 6.25 9.58
C LEU A 77 5.85 6.79 9.03
N ASP A 78 6.97 6.17 9.41
CA ASP A 78 8.32 6.49 8.94
C ASP A 78 8.62 5.94 7.52
N LEU A 79 7.75 6.29 6.58
CA LEU A 79 7.95 6.03 5.15
C LEU A 79 8.85 7.11 4.55
N LYS A 80 9.72 6.72 3.61
CA LYS A 80 10.45 7.69 2.80
C LYS A 80 9.45 8.59 2.06
N SER A 81 9.80 9.86 1.90
CA SER A 81 8.88 10.86 1.33
C SER A 81 8.42 10.48 -0.09
N GLU A 82 9.31 9.93 -0.91
CA GLU A 82 8.99 9.44 -2.25
C GLU A 82 8.06 8.22 -2.24
N VAL A 83 8.17 7.35 -1.23
CA VAL A 83 7.31 6.18 -1.06
C VAL A 83 5.90 6.62 -0.67
N LEU A 84 5.79 7.55 0.28
CA LEU A 84 4.51 8.12 0.69
C LEU A 84 3.80 8.81 -0.51
N GLN A 85 4.55 9.57 -1.32
CA GLN A 85 4.00 10.17 -2.53
C GLN A 85 3.51 9.12 -3.55
N SER A 86 4.30 8.05 -3.73
CA SER A 86 3.93 6.92 -4.60
C SER A 86 2.66 6.21 -4.12
N LEU A 87 2.57 5.91 -2.83
CA LEU A 87 1.39 5.33 -2.19
C LEU A 87 0.15 6.21 -2.39
N MET A 88 0.28 7.51 -2.11
CA MET A 88 -0.85 8.44 -2.08
C MET A 88 -1.41 8.79 -3.46
N ALA A 89 -0.55 8.87 -4.50
CA ALA A 89 -1.01 9.39 -5.79
C ALA A 89 -0.25 8.83 -7.00
N SER A 90 1.08 8.82 -6.99
CA SER A 90 1.85 8.63 -8.23
C SER A 90 1.62 7.27 -8.86
N ASN A 91 1.51 6.20 -8.05
CA ASN A 91 1.28 4.85 -8.56
C ASN A 91 -0.11 4.70 -9.17
N ALA A 92 -1.15 5.20 -8.49
CA ALA A 92 -2.52 5.17 -9.00
C ALA A 92 -2.66 5.95 -10.31
N ARG A 93 -2.06 7.14 -10.39
CA ARG A 93 -2.05 7.96 -11.60
C ARG A 93 -1.40 7.22 -12.78
N ARG A 94 -0.22 6.62 -12.57
CA ARG A 94 0.47 5.83 -13.60
C ARG A 94 -0.36 4.64 -14.05
N LEU A 95 -0.94 3.89 -13.12
CA LEU A 95 -1.78 2.72 -13.41
C LEU A 95 -2.98 3.10 -14.28
N ILE A 96 -3.70 4.16 -13.90
CA ILE A 96 -4.87 4.65 -14.65
C ILE A 96 -4.48 5.13 -16.04
N GLN A 97 -3.37 5.88 -16.15
CA GLN A 97 -2.88 6.37 -17.45
C GLN A 97 -2.53 5.23 -18.41
N GLN A 98 -1.91 4.16 -17.91
CA GLN A 98 -1.55 2.98 -18.70
C GLN A 98 -2.77 2.22 -19.24
N HIS A 99 -3.92 2.30 -18.57
CA HIS A 99 -5.12 1.52 -18.90
C HIS A 99 -6.30 2.40 -19.34
N ARG A 100 -6.03 3.68 -19.65
CA ARG A 100 -7.04 4.57 -20.19
C ARG A 100 -7.40 4.08 -21.60
N GLN A 101 -8.60 3.51 -21.74
CA GLN A 101 -9.14 3.17 -23.05
C GLN A 101 -9.35 4.48 -23.84
N PRO A 102 -9.09 4.49 -25.17
CA PRO A 102 -9.35 5.65 -26.02
C PRO A 102 -10.84 6.03 -26.05
#